data_AF-A0A954F2Y1-F1
#
_entry.id   AF-A0A954F2Y1-F1
#
_cell.length_a   1.000
_cell.length_b   1.000
_cell.length_c   1.000
_cell.angle_alpha   90.00
_cell.angle_beta   90.00
_cell.angle_gamma   90.00
#
_symmetry.space_group_name_H-M   'P 1'
#
loop_
_entity.id
_entity.type
_entity.pdbx_description
1 polymer ?
#
loop_
_entity_poly.entity_id
_entity_poly.type
_entity_poly.pdbx_seq_one_letter_code
_entity_poly.pdbx_strand_id
1 'polypeptide(L)'
;MSSRKFGYINDVDELIEQTSVEQVLTYYGKELPRKVTGEHRMQCVFNEACADSQYGNLTVKLDDRVNRIFCHSCNVRGNLLTLIHGLEHHTAPTSGRLRGDEFKGAVAKLREIAGASPDESRPSDHKQPAESPAPKPLNVPLVRHEKEAARELANLYEEL
;
A
#
# COMPACT_ATOMS: atom_id res chain seq x y z
N MET A 1 -16.09 29.79 -20.81
CA MET A 1 -15.99 28.32 -20.95
C MET A 1 -15.75 27.74 -19.57
N SER A 2 -16.81 27.29 -18.89
CA SER A 2 -16.74 26.79 -17.51
C SER A 2 -16.32 25.32 -17.51
N SER A 3 -15.13 25.05 -17.00
CA SER A 3 -14.53 23.72 -16.91
C SER A 3 -15.36 22.82 -15.99
N ARG A 4 -15.89 21.73 -16.56
CA ARG A 4 -16.67 20.68 -15.89
C ARG A 4 -15.82 20.00 -14.81
N LYS A 5 -16.03 20.37 -13.54
CA LYS A 5 -15.47 19.65 -12.37
C LYS A 5 -16.42 18.60 -11.79
N PHE A 6 -17.62 18.43 -12.36
CA PHE A 6 -18.65 17.52 -11.87
C PHE A 6 -18.54 16.07 -12.35
N GLY A 7 -17.68 15.76 -13.33
CA GLY A 7 -17.51 14.37 -13.82
C GLY A 7 -16.71 13.50 -12.85
N TYR A 8 -15.59 14.02 -12.35
CA TYR A 8 -14.57 13.20 -11.69
C TYR A 8 -15.05 12.45 -10.43
N ILE A 9 -16.00 13.00 -9.67
CA ILE A 9 -16.50 12.34 -8.44
C ILE A 9 -17.51 11.24 -8.80
N ASN A 10 -18.44 11.53 -9.71
CA ASN A 10 -19.41 10.54 -10.19
C ASN A 10 -18.71 9.38 -10.90
N ASP A 11 -17.67 9.67 -11.69
CA ASP A 11 -16.84 8.66 -12.35
C ASP A 11 -16.18 7.70 -11.33
N VAL A 12 -15.81 8.20 -10.15
CA VAL A 12 -15.17 7.39 -9.10
C VAL A 12 -16.20 6.55 -8.35
N ASP A 13 -17.37 7.11 -8.05
CA ASP A 13 -18.44 6.37 -7.39
C ASP A 13 -18.94 5.23 -8.30
N GLU A 14 -19.14 5.49 -9.60
CA GLU A 14 -19.47 4.46 -10.59
C GLU A 14 -18.37 3.38 -10.67
N LEU A 15 -17.10 3.78 -10.64
CA LEU A 15 -15.98 2.84 -10.65
C LEU A 15 -15.95 1.95 -9.40
N ILE A 16 -16.28 2.50 -8.23
CA ILE A 16 -16.40 1.75 -6.98
C ILE A 16 -17.56 0.75 -7.05
N GLU A 17 -18.70 1.14 -7.65
CA GLU A 17 -19.85 0.25 -7.83
C GLU A 17 -19.58 -0.88 -8.83
N GLN A 18 -18.80 -0.60 -9.89
CA GLN A 18 -18.46 -1.58 -10.94
C GLN A 18 -17.34 -2.56 -10.53
N THR A 19 -16.46 -2.14 -9.61
CA THR A 19 -15.31 -2.96 -9.20
C THR A 19 -15.64 -3.76 -7.96
N SER A 20 -15.52 -5.08 -8.03
CA SER A 20 -15.74 -5.94 -6.87
C SER A 20 -14.54 -5.94 -5.92
N VAL A 21 -14.79 -6.15 -4.62
CA VAL A 21 -13.72 -6.37 -3.64
C VAL A 21 -12.85 -7.57 -4.03
N GLU A 22 -13.47 -8.62 -4.57
CA GLU A 22 -12.78 -9.84 -5.00
C GLU A 22 -11.74 -9.56 -6.10
N GLN A 23 -12.09 -8.70 -7.05
CA GLN A 23 -11.18 -8.27 -8.12
C GLN A 23 -9.97 -7.52 -7.55
N VAL A 24 -10.19 -6.62 -6.59
CA VAL A 24 -9.11 -5.90 -5.89
C VAL A 24 -8.24 -6.89 -5.11
N LEU A 25 -8.82 -7.77 -4.30
CA LEU A 25 -8.03 -8.72 -3.50
C LEU A 25 -7.23 -9.69 -4.36
N THR A 26 -7.82 -10.18 -5.45
CA THR A 26 -7.14 -11.04 -6.43
C THR A 26 -5.97 -10.31 -7.09
N TYR A 27 -6.12 -9.02 -7.40
CA TYR A 27 -5.04 -8.20 -7.94
C TYR A 27 -3.82 -8.15 -7.01
N TYR A 28 -4.06 -8.07 -5.70
CA TYR A 28 -3.00 -8.05 -4.67
C TYR A 28 -2.63 -9.46 -4.14
N GLY A 29 -3.10 -10.54 -4.78
CA GLY A 29 -2.79 -11.92 -4.37
C GLY A 29 -3.34 -12.30 -2.98
N LYS A 30 -4.41 -11.64 -2.51
CA LYS A 30 -5.03 -11.90 -1.21
C LYS A 30 -6.25 -12.81 -1.33
N GLU A 31 -6.49 -13.62 -0.30
CA GLU A 31 -7.68 -14.45 -0.20
C GLU A 31 -8.95 -13.60 0.02
N LEU A 32 -10.07 -14.10 -0.49
CA LEU A 32 -11.38 -13.50 -0.25
C LEU A 32 -11.73 -13.55 1.25
N PRO A 33 -12.44 -12.55 1.78
CA PRO A 33 -12.77 -12.53 3.19
C PRO A 33 -13.78 -13.63 3.53
N ARG A 34 -13.54 -14.36 4.62
CA ARG A 34 -14.40 -15.48 5.03
C ARG A 34 -15.69 -14.96 5.64
N LYS A 35 -16.82 -15.58 5.31
CA LYS A 35 -18.11 -15.24 5.94
C LYS A 35 -18.14 -15.78 7.36
N VAL A 36 -18.19 -14.87 8.34
CA VAL A 36 -18.29 -15.16 9.78
C VAL A 36 -19.50 -14.40 10.31
N THR A 37 -20.47 -15.13 10.87
CA THR A 37 -21.64 -14.53 11.55
C THR A 37 -22.39 -13.45 10.74
N GLY A 38 -22.50 -13.64 9.41
CA GLY A 38 -23.20 -12.70 8.52
C GLY A 38 -22.36 -11.54 7.99
N GLU A 39 -21.08 -11.43 8.40
CA GLU A 39 -20.13 -10.43 7.91
C GLU A 39 -18.96 -11.12 7.20
N HIS A 40 -18.30 -10.46 6.25
CA HIS A 40 -17.09 -11.00 5.63
C HIS A 40 -15.88 -10.41 6.34
N ARG A 41 -14.97 -11.25 6.86
CA ARG A 41 -13.80 -10.83 7.65
C ARG A 41 -12.49 -11.28 7.01
N MET A 42 -11.49 -10.41 7.10
CA MET A 42 -10.11 -10.67 6.67
C MET A 42 -9.09 -10.06 7.63
N GLN A 43 -7.82 -10.39 7.41
CA GLN A 43 -6.71 -9.78 8.13
C GLN A 43 -6.65 -8.27 7.88
N CYS A 44 -6.24 -7.52 8.89
CA CYS A 44 -6.06 -6.07 8.75
C CYS A 44 -4.92 -5.76 7.78
N VAL A 45 -5.15 -4.79 6.89
CA VAL A 45 -4.13 -4.32 5.95
C VAL A 45 -3.43 -3.04 6.41
N PHE A 46 -3.92 -2.39 7.46
CA PHE A 46 -3.45 -1.04 7.87
C PHE A 46 -2.35 -1.04 8.93
N ASN A 47 -2.10 -2.20 9.57
CA ASN A 47 -1.11 -2.34 10.64
C ASN A 47 -0.79 -3.83 10.80
N GLU A 48 0.49 -4.19 10.72
CA GLU A 48 0.97 -5.56 10.86
C GLU A 48 0.61 -6.18 12.22
N ALA A 49 0.70 -5.42 13.31
CA ALA A 49 0.32 -5.90 14.64
C ALA A 49 -1.19 -6.22 14.74
N CYS A 50 -2.02 -5.59 13.89
CA CYS A 50 -3.44 -5.86 13.81
C CYS A 50 -3.78 -7.02 12.86
N ALA A 51 -2.86 -7.37 11.96
CA ALA A 51 -3.03 -8.45 11.00
C ALA A 51 -3.01 -9.84 11.65
N ASP A 52 -2.34 -9.99 12.81
CA ASP A 52 -2.13 -11.25 13.53
C ASP A 52 -3.38 -11.81 14.25
N SER A 53 -4.57 -11.33 13.91
CA SER A 53 -5.82 -11.85 14.46
C SER A 53 -6.26 -13.12 13.73
N GLN A 54 -6.44 -14.21 14.47
CA GLN A 54 -6.92 -15.51 13.95
C GLN A 54 -8.26 -15.40 13.18
N TYR A 55 -9.13 -14.47 13.58
CA TYR A 55 -10.48 -14.33 13.03
C TYR A 55 -10.62 -13.20 12.01
N GLY A 56 -9.56 -12.40 11.82
CA GLY A 56 -9.60 -11.18 11.01
C GLY A 56 -10.29 -10.02 11.72
N ASN A 57 -9.56 -8.90 11.86
CA ASN A 57 -10.07 -7.69 12.49
C ASN A 57 -10.75 -6.73 11.50
N LEU A 58 -10.63 -6.99 10.19
CA LEU A 58 -11.16 -6.15 9.13
C LEU A 58 -12.45 -6.77 8.58
N THR A 59 -13.56 -6.09 8.83
CA THR A 59 -14.87 -6.42 8.29
C THR A 59 -15.06 -5.71 6.96
N VAL A 60 -15.50 -6.46 5.95
CA VAL A 60 -15.82 -5.99 4.61
C VAL A 60 -17.27 -6.32 4.28
N LYS A 61 -18.04 -5.32 3.86
CA LYS A 61 -19.43 -5.51 3.42
C LYS A 61 -19.47 -5.72 1.92
N LEU A 62 -19.40 -6.98 1.48
CA LEU A 62 -19.48 -7.36 0.06
C LEU A 62 -20.86 -7.06 -0.56
N ASP A 63 -21.93 -7.05 0.26
CA ASP A 63 -23.30 -6.79 -0.19
C ASP A 63 -23.65 -5.29 -0.27
N ASP A 64 -22.71 -4.40 0.07
CA ASP A 64 -22.92 -2.94 0.05
C ASP A 64 -22.32 -2.34 -1.23
N ARG A 65 -23.07 -1.49 -1.94
CA ARG A 65 -22.62 -0.88 -3.21
C ARG A 65 -21.32 -0.08 -3.08
N VAL A 66 -21.11 0.50 -1.91
CA VAL A 66 -19.91 1.29 -1.60
C VAL A 66 -18.79 0.45 -0.97
N ASN A 67 -18.98 -0.86 -0.83
CA ASN A 67 -18.01 -1.81 -0.28
C ASN A 67 -17.39 -1.31 1.03
N ARG A 68 -18.25 -1.00 2.02
CA ARG A 68 -17.79 -0.42 3.30
C ARG A 68 -16.87 -1.37 4.02
N ILE A 69 -15.80 -0.80 4.58
CA ILE A 69 -14.83 -1.52 5.40
C ILE A 69 -14.74 -0.90 6.78
N PHE A 70 -14.48 -1.76 7.77
CA PHE A 70 -14.22 -1.33 9.14
C PHE A 70 -13.23 -2.27 9.82
N CYS A 71 -12.14 -1.71 10.37
CA CYS A 71 -11.22 -2.45 11.22
C CYS A 71 -11.54 -2.21 12.69
N HIS A 72 -11.85 -3.28 13.43
CA HIS A 72 -12.24 -3.21 14.85
C HIS A 72 -11.09 -2.85 15.79
N SER A 73 -9.83 -3.08 15.39
CA SER A 73 -8.66 -2.78 16.22
C SER A 73 -7.99 -1.45 15.85
N CYS A 74 -7.82 -1.15 14.55
CA CYS A 74 -7.28 0.15 14.12
C CYS A 74 -8.33 1.27 14.15
N ASN A 75 -9.62 0.94 14.31
CA ASN A 75 -10.75 1.88 14.22
C ASN A 75 -10.81 2.66 12.88
N VAL A 76 -10.22 2.09 11.82
CA VAL A 76 -10.22 2.65 10.47
C VAL A 76 -11.52 2.26 9.78
N ARG A 77 -12.20 3.25 9.22
CA ARG A 77 -13.44 3.10 8.46
C ARG A 77 -13.27 3.68 7.06
N GLY A 78 -13.87 3.06 6.07
CA GLY A 78 -13.76 3.54 4.71
C GLY A 78 -14.57 2.75 3.70
N ASN A 79 -14.15 2.87 2.45
CA ASN A 79 -14.70 2.19 1.28
C ASN A 79 -13.58 1.40 0.56
N LEU A 80 -13.88 0.93 -0.65
CA LEU A 80 -12.93 0.22 -1.51
C LEU A 80 -11.60 0.96 -1.73
N LEU A 81 -11.62 2.29 -1.90
CA LEU A 81 -10.39 3.08 -2.05
C LEU A 81 -9.52 3.02 -0.79
N THR A 82 -10.15 3.03 0.38
CA THR A 82 -9.44 2.91 1.66
C THR A 82 -8.80 1.54 1.79
N LEU A 83 -9.44 0.48 1.28
CA LEU A 83 -8.86 -0.86 1.22
C LEU A 83 -7.63 -0.88 0.33
N ILE A 84 -7.70 -0.30 -0.88
CA ILE A 84 -6.58 -0.21 -1.82
C ILE A 84 -5.39 0.50 -1.18
N HIS A 85 -5.62 1.65 -0.56
CA HIS A 85 -4.56 2.39 0.12
C HIS A 85 -3.88 1.56 1.22
N GLY A 86 -4.66 0.82 2.02
CA GLY A 86 -4.12 -0.08 3.03
C GLY A 86 -3.34 -1.26 2.45
N LEU A 87 -3.76 -1.77 1.29
CA LEU A 87 -3.04 -2.84 0.58
C LEU A 87 -1.71 -2.36 0.00
N GLU A 88 -1.60 -1.09 -0.40
CA GLU A 88 -0.35 -0.54 -0.97
C GLU A 88 0.64 -0.05 0.08
N HIS A 89 0.15 0.67 1.09
CA HIS A 89 1.02 1.37 2.03
C HIS A 89 1.14 0.69 3.38
N HIS A 90 0.28 -0.30 3.66
CA HIS A 90 0.18 -0.96 4.94
C HIS A 90 -0.04 -0.02 6.13
N THR A 91 -0.63 1.14 5.88
CA THR A 91 -0.87 2.20 6.86
C THR A 91 -2.29 2.75 6.75
N ALA A 92 -2.79 3.28 7.86
CA ALA A 92 -4.06 3.99 7.87
C ALA A 92 -3.91 5.37 7.19
N PRO A 93 -4.98 5.90 6.55
CA PRO A 93 -4.96 7.24 5.97
C PRO A 93 -4.62 8.30 7.01
N THR A 94 -3.76 9.26 6.66
CA THR A 94 -3.19 10.25 7.59
C THR A 94 -4.26 11.04 8.36
N SER A 95 -5.40 11.34 7.73
CA SER A 95 -6.50 12.11 8.34
C SER A 95 -7.75 11.28 8.70
N GLY A 96 -7.62 9.95 8.71
CA GLY A 96 -8.75 9.01 8.86
C GLY A 96 -9.70 8.97 7.66
N ARG A 97 -9.43 9.77 6.62
CA ARG A 97 -10.04 9.70 5.28
C ARG A 97 -8.96 9.95 4.23
N LEU A 98 -9.10 9.32 3.08
CA LEU A 98 -8.25 9.59 1.93
C LEU A 98 -8.51 11.00 1.41
N ARG A 99 -7.45 11.80 1.29
CA ARG A 99 -7.51 13.15 0.76
C ARG A 99 -6.32 13.44 -0.14
N GLY A 100 -6.47 14.43 -1.03
CA GLY A 100 -5.38 14.93 -1.86
C GLY A 100 -4.74 13.83 -2.71
N ASP A 101 -3.44 13.63 -2.53
CA ASP A 101 -2.67 12.72 -3.35
C ASP A 101 -2.88 11.24 -2.97
N GLU A 102 -3.17 10.93 -1.70
CA GLU A 102 -3.58 9.57 -1.27
C GLU A 102 -4.84 9.13 -2.02
N PHE A 103 -5.81 10.04 -2.17
CA PHE A 103 -7.06 9.76 -2.88
C PHE A 103 -6.81 9.55 -4.38
N LYS A 104 -6.02 10.41 -5.02
CA LYS A 104 -5.71 10.28 -6.45
C LYS A 104 -4.96 8.98 -6.75
N GLY A 105 -4.01 8.60 -5.89
CA GLY A 105 -3.27 7.34 -6.01
C GLY A 105 -4.21 6.13 -5.94
N ALA A 106 -5.06 6.08 -4.91
CA ALA A 106 -6.04 5.00 -4.76
C ALA A 106 -7.03 4.92 -5.94
N VAL A 107 -7.47 6.06 -6.48
CA VAL A 107 -8.36 6.10 -7.66
C VAL A 107 -7.63 5.64 -8.92
N ALA A 108 -6.38 6.06 -9.13
CA ALA A 108 -5.58 5.62 -10.27
C ALA A 108 -5.41 4.09 -10.25
N LYS A 109 -5.16 3.53 -9.08
CA LYS A 109 -5.06 2.08 -8.88
C LYS A 109 -6.39 1.37 -9.06
N LEU A 110 -7.49 1.93 -8.58
CA LEU A 110 -8.81 1.37 -8.83
C LEU A 110 -9.11 1.31 -10.34
N ARG A 111 -8.72 2.34 -11.11
CA ARG A 111 -8.89 2.35 -12.58
C ARG A 111 -8.04 1.28 -13.27
N GLU A 112 -6.79 1.12 -12.83
CA GLU A 112 -5.90 0.06 -13.30
C GLU A 112 -6.50 -1.33 -13.05
N ILE A 113 -7.02 -1.57 -11.84
CA ILE A 113 -7.65 -2.84 -11.45
C ILE A 113 -8.92 -3.11 -12.26
N ALA A 114 -9.74 -2.08 -12.47
CA ALA A 114 -10.96 -2.16 -13.27
C ALA A 114 -10.70 -2.39 -14.77
N GLY A 115 -9.44 -2.37 -15.22
CA GLY A 115 -9.10 -2.45 -16.65
C GLY A 115 -9.43 -1.18 -17.42
N ALA A 116 -9.72 -0.07 -16.72
CA ALA A 116 -9.86 1.26 -17.30
C ALA A 116 -8.48 1.90 -17.48
N SER A 117 -7.59 1.23 -18.21
CA SER A 117 -6.30 1.78 -18.63
C SER A 117 -6.36 2.21 -20.09
N PRO A 118 -5.90 3.41 -20.45
CA PRO A 118 -5.02 3.51 -21.60
C PRO A 118 -3.67 2.91 -21.19
N ASP A 119 -3.32 1.76 -21.78
CA ASP A 119 -2.00 1.11 -21.77
C ASP A 119 -1.40 0.57 -20.45
N GLU A 120 -1.51 -0.75 -20.31
CA GLU A 120 -0.45 -1.73 -20.03
C GLU A 120 0.75 -1.33 -19.15
N SER A 121 0.84 -1.89 -17.94
CA SER A 121 2.10 -2.36 -17.29
C SER A 121 1.81 -3.09 -15.97
N ARG A 122 1.47 -4.39 -16.04
CA ARG A 122 1.78 -5.31 -14.93
C ARG A 122 3.27 -5.68 -15.02
N PRO A 123 3.94 -5.83 -13.87
CA PRO A 123 4.30 -7.19 -13.50
C PRO A 123 3.93 -7.52 -12.05
N SER A 124 3.14 -8.57 -11.90
CA SER A 124 3.03 -9.33 -10.66
C SER A 124 4.22 -10.28 -10.57
N ASP A 125 5.09 -10.08 -9.57
CA ASP A 125 6.06 -11.11 -9.15
C ASP A 125 5.64 -11.62 -7.78
N HIS A 126 4.77 -12.64 -7.78
CA HIS A 126 4.61 -13.53 -6.65
C HIS A 126 5.46 -14.78 -6.91
N LYS A 127 6.60 -14.88 -6.23
CA LYS A 127 7.23 -16.16 -5.89
C LYS A 127 7.52 -16.19 -4.40
N GLN A 128 6.97 -17.19 -3.73
CA GLN A 128 7.41 -17.70 -2.42
C GLN A 128 7.41 -19.24 -2.53
N PRO A 129 8.09 -20.01 -1.65
CA PRO A 129 9.27 -19.73 -0.81
C PRO A 129 10.41 -20.75 -1.07
N ALA A 130 11.66 -20.38 -0.80
CA ALA A 130 12.69 -21.38 -0.45
C ALA A 130 13.69 -20.76 0.55
N GLU A 131 13.69 -21.33 1.75
CA GLU A 131 14.78 -21.47 2.73
C GLU A 131 15.74 -20.28 3.01
N SER A 132 15.70 -19.79 4.26
CA SER A 132 16.84 -19.17 4.96
C SER A 132 18.01 -20.16 5.13
N PRO A 133 19.30 -19.75 5.36
CA PRO A 133 19.72 -18.51 6.03
C PRO A 133 20.97 -17.76 5.47
N ALA A 134 20.95 -16.41 5.55
CA ALA A 134 22.07 -15.43 5.71
C ALA A 134 23.30 -15.46 4.73
N PRO A 135 24.18 -14.42 4.63
CA PRO A 135 24.27 -13.12 5.31
C PRO A 135 24.35 -11.89 4.37
N LYS A 136 24.31 -10.69 4.97
CA LYS A 136 24.31 -9.35 4.35
C LYS A 136 25.68 -8.97 3.74
N PRO A 137 25.75 -8.40 2.52
CA PRO A 137 26.94 -7.67 2.08
C PRO A 137 26.84 -6.17 2.42
N LEU A 138 27.68 -5.84 3.41
CA LEU A 138 28.44 -4.63 3.73
C LEU A 138 28.33 -3.37 2.83
N ASN A 139 28.31 -2.25 3.56
CA ASN A 139 28.53 -0.85 3.17
C ASN A 139 29.63 -0.68 2.11
N VAL A 140 29.25 -0.22 0.92
CA VAL A 140 30.19 0.05 -0.18
C VAL A 140 31.00 1.31 0.14
N PRO A 141 32.35 1.26 0.13
CA PRO A 141 33.16 2.44 0.41
C PRO A 141 33.11 3.47 -0.72
N LEU A 142 33.00 4.74 -0.32
CA LEU A 142 33.10 5.93 -1.17
C LEU A 142 34.43 5.94 -1.95
N VAL A 143 34.32 5.99 -3.27
CA VAL A 143 35.41 6.23 -4.22
C VAL A 143 36.15 7.51 -3.81
N ARG A 144 37.44 7.39 -3.47
CA ARG A 144 38.31 8.54 -3.18
C ARG A 144 39.01 8.97 -4.47
N HIS A 145 38.70 10.19 -4.91
CA HIS A 145 39.31 10.87 -6.06
C HIS A 145 40.78 11.27 -5.75
N GLU A 146 41.69 11.11 -6.71
CA GLU A 146 43.15 11.28 -6.56
C GLU A 146 43.68 12.73 -6.61
N LYS A 147 42.89 13.75 -6.26
CA LYS A 147 43.33 15.15 -6.38
C LYS A 147 42.87 16.02 -5.20
N GLU A 148 43.67 16.02 -4.14
CA GLU A 148 43.84 17.16 -3.23
C GLU A 148 45.04 16.82 -2.31
N ALA A 149 46.26 17.00 -2.81
CA ALA A 149 47.00 18.26 -2.70
C ALA A 149 47.12 18.74 -1.25
N ALA A 150 48.31 18.49 -0.70
CA ALA A 150 49.05 19.44 0.12
C ALA A 150 48.37 19.96 1.40
N ARG A 151 48.83 19.45 2.55
CA ARG A 151 49.68 20.19 3.52
C ARG A 151 49.62 19.45 4.85
N GLU A 152 50.68 18.75 5.23
CA GLU A 152 51.84 19.29 5.95
C GLU A 152 51.57 19.41 7.46
N LEU A 153 52.57 18.98 8.24
CA LEU A 153 52.76 19.12 9.69
C LEU A 153 52.09 18.07 10.60
N ALA A 154 52.65 16.86 10.61
CA ALA A 154 52.83 16.13 11.86
C ALA A 154 54.34 16.07 12.14
N ASN A 155 54.79 16.85 13.11
CA ASN A 155 56.01 16.55 13.86
C ASN A 155 55.90 17.30 15.16
N LEU A 156 55.36 16.63 16.18
CA LEU A 156 55.57 16.92 17.59
C LEU A 156 54.83 15.84 18.39
N TYR A 157 55.59 14.82 18.81
CA TYR A 157 55.76 14.37 20.20
C TYR A 157 56.25 12.91 20.19
N GLU A 158 57.51 12.72 20.58
CA GLU A 158 57.86 12.07 21.86
C GLU A 158 57.94 10.55 21.72
N GLU A 159 59.17 10.07 21.53
CA GLU A 159 59.58 8.78 22.09
C GLU A 159 60.69 9.06 23.10
N LEU A 160 60.37 8.72 24.36
CA LEU A 160 61.20 8.19 25.44
C LEU A 160 62.68 8.62 25.57
#